data_AF-A0A268FIR9-F1
#
_entry.id   AF-A0A268FIR9-F1
#
_cell.length_a   1.000
_cell.length_b   1.000
_cell.length_c   1.000
_cell.angle_alpha   90.00
_cell.angle_beta   90.00
_cell.angle_gamma   90.00
#
_symmetry.space_group_name_H-M   'P 1'
#
loop_
_entity.id
_entity.type
_entity.pdbx_description
1 polymer ?
#
loop_
_entity_poly.entity_id
_entity_poly.type
_entity_poly.pdbx_seq_one_letter_code
_entity_poly.pdbx_strand_id
1 'polypeptide(L)' 'MSVKDNSSDNFEEAALKLVYEDNEGNQQTEYIIGYFEKGYYGEAKINILSVDEKGKLEIEVTENTKLF' A
#
# COMPACT_ATOMS: atom_id res chain seq x y z
N MET A 1 31.17 -22.28 -1.23
CA MET A 1 30.74 -21.11 -2.02
C MET A 1 29.42 -20.66 -1.42
N SER A 2 29.43 -19.67 -0.54
CA SER A 2 28.22 -19.20 0.13
C SER A 2 27.50 -18.24 -0.80
N VAL A 3 26.26 -18.57 -1.18
CA VAL A 3 25.40 -17.69 -1.96
C VAL A 3 25.07 -16.49 -1.06
N LYS A 4 25.65 -15.33 -1.35
CA LYS A 4 25.17 -14.06 -0.81
C LYS A 4 23.93 -13.70 -1.62
N ASP A 5 22.77 -13.95 -1.02
CA ASP A 5 21.49 -13.47 -1.52
C ASP A 5 21.46 -11.95 -1.29
N ASN A 6 21.95 -11.18 -2.26
CA ASN A 6 21.83 -9.72 -2.29
C ASN A 6 20.45 -9.38 -2.85
N SER A 7 19.39 -9.57 -2.06
CA SER A 7 18.03 -9.18 -2.46
C SER A 7 17.63 -7.77 -2.03
N SER A 8 18.54 -7.00 -1.41
CA SER A 8 18.25 -5.65 -0.89
C SER A 8 18.20 -4.55 -1.95
N ASP A 9 18.74 -4.78 -3.15
CA ASP A 9 18.84 -3.74 -4.19
C ASP A 9 17.49 -3.41 -4.87
N ASN A 10 16.52 -4.32 -4.75
CA ASN A 10 15.21 -4.21 -5.39
C ASN A 10 14.19 -3.44 -4.56
N PHE A 11 14.50 -3.05 -3.32
CA PHE A 11 13.59 -2.30 -2.46
C PHE A 11 14.19 -0.93 -2.11
N GLU A 12 13.34 0.09 -1.94
CA GLU A 12 13.72 1.40 -1.39
C GLU A 12 12.71 1.90 -0.37
N GLU A 13 13.18 2.72 0.56
CA GLU A 13 12.29 3.44 1.45
C GLU A 13 11.51 4.46 0.63
N ALA A 14 10.18 4.31 0.61
CA ALA A 14 9.28 5.21 -0.08
C ALA A 14 8.04 5.47 0.77
N ALA A 15 7.15 6.32 0.26
CA ALA A 15 5.88 6.62 0.89
C ALA A 15 4.72 6.30 -0.06
N LEU A 16 3.75 5.53 0.42
CA LEU A 16 2.47 5.33 -0.26
C LEU A 16 1.49 6.39 0.23
N LYS A 17 1.01 7.23 -0.69
CA LYS A 17 -0.04 8.21 -0.40
C LYS A 17 -1.41 7.54 -0.50
N LEU A 18 -2.12 7.47 0.62
CA LEU A 18 -3.48 6.98 0.69
C LEU A 18 -4.44 8.18 0.72
N VAL A 19 -5.44 8.18 -0.16
CA VAL A 19 -6.52 9.17 -0.18
C VAL A 19 -7.84 8.41 -0.10
N TYR A 20 -8.65 8.71 0.91
CA TYR A 20 -9.94 8.06 1.13
C TYR A 20 -10.97 9.04 1.69
N GLU A 21 -12.25 8.71 1.55
CA GLU A 21 -13.36 9.40 2.21
C GLU A 21 -13.71 8.63 3.49
N ASP A 22 -13.79 9.33 4.62
CA ASP A 22 -14.20 8.71 5.89
C ASP A 22 -15.72 8.58 5.99
N ASN A 23 -16.19 7.96 7.08
CA ASN A 23 -17.62 7.73 7.31
C ASN A 23 -18.42 9.03 7.51
N GLU A 24 -17.76 10.17 7.70
CA GLU A 24 -18.37 11.50 7.82
C GLU A 24 -18.39 12.24 6.47
N GLY A 25 -17.87 11.63 5.41
CA GLY A 25 -17.77 12.23 4.08
C GLY A 25 -16.57 13.16 3.90
N ASN A 26 -15.63 13.18 4.86
CA ASN A 26 -14.43 14.02 4.75
C ASN A 26 -13.32 13.28 4.02
N GLN A 27 -12.62 13.99 3.14
CA GLN A 27 -11.46 13.44 2.46
C GLN A 27 -10.24 13.46 3.39
N GLN A 28 -9.66 12.30 3.63
CA GLN A 28 -8.44 12.11 4.41
C GLN A 28 -7.24 11.86 3.49
N THR A 29 -6.04 12.22 3.97
CA THR A 29 -4.78 11.92 3.28
C THR A 29 -3.77 11.43 4.29
N GLU A 30 -3.27 10.22 4.06
CA GLU A 30 -2.26 9.58 4.89
C GLU A 30 -1.04 9.15 4.06
N TYR A 31 0.10 9.05 4.73
CA TYR A 31 1.35 8.58 4.13
C TYR A 31 1.86 7.37 4.90
N ILE A 32 1.90 6.22 4.22
CA ILE A 32 2.46 4.98 4.78
C ILE A 32 3.91 4.90 4.32
N ILE A 33 4.84 4.97 5.27
CA ILE A 33 6.28 4.91 5.01
C ILE A 33 6.73 3.45 5.17
N GLY A 34 7.51 2.95 4.21
CA GLY A 34 7.99 1.57 4.23
C GLY A 34 9.00 1.28 3.13
N TYR A 35 9.46 0.03 3.07
CA TYR A 35 10.34 -0.45 2.01
C TYR A 35 9.52 -1.08 0.88
N PHE A 36 9.50 -0.46 -0.28
CA PHE A 36 8.70 -0.86 -1.44
C PHE A 36 9.61 -1.39 -2.55
N GLU A 37 9.12 -2.39 -3.30
CA GLU A 37 9.84 -2.90 -4.46
C GLU A 37 9.89 -1.83 -5.55
N LYS A 38 11.09 -1.59 -6.07
CA LYS A 38 11.35 -0.60 -7.11
C LYS A 38 10.70 -1.01 -8.42
N GLY A 39 10.31 0.00 -9.20
CA GLY A 39 9.88 -0.19 -10.58
C GLY A 39 8.41 -0.56 -10.76
N TYR A 40 7.62 -0.58 -9.68
CA TYR A 40 6.17 -0.70 -9.77
C TYR A 40 5.52 0.65 -9.52
N TYR A 41 4.69 1.08 -10.46
CA TYR A 41 3.73 2.15 -10.25
C TYR A 41 2.32 1.60 -10.39
N GLY A 42 1.44 1.93 -9.46
CA GLY A 42 0.06 1.49 -9.51
C GLY A 42 -0.90 2.39 -8.76
N GLU A 43 -2.11 2.46 -9.29
CA GLU A 43 -3.26 3.06 -8.63
C GLU A 43 -4.28 1.96 -8.35
N ALA A 44 -4.75 1.89 -7.11
CA ALA A 44 -5.76 0.93 -6.68
C ALA A 44 -6.91 1.68 -6.01
N LYS A 45 -8.12 1.48 -6.52
CA LYS A 45 -9.34 1.95 -5.87
C LYS A 45 -9.84 0.87 -4.93
N ILE A 46 -9.86 1.15 -3.64
CA ILE A 46 -10.19 0.18 -2.59
C ILE A 46 -11.33 0.67 -1.70
N ASN A 47 -12.12 -0.27 -1.19
CA ASN A 47 -13.07 -0.05 -0.11
C ASN A 47 -12.52 -0.70 1.16
N ILE A 48 -12.50 0.03 2.28
CA ILE A 48 -12.20 -0.57 3.59
C ILE A 48 -13.54 -1.08 4.16
N LEU A 49 -13.65 -2.39 4.36
CA LEU A 49 -14.87 -3.04 4.82
C LEU A 49 -14.95 -3.05 6.36
N SER A 50 -13.82 -3.30 7.03
CA SER A 50 -13.76 -3.37 8.50
C SER A 50 -12.35 -3.12 9.03
N VAL A 51 -12.27 -2.76 10.32
CA VAL A 51 -11.02 -2.61 11.08
C VAL A 51 -11.18 -3.38 12.39
N ASP A 52 -10.23 -4.25 12.72
CA ASP A 52 -10.24 -4.96 14.00
C ASP A 52 -9.58 -4.16 15.14
N GLU A 53 -9.70 -4.67 16.37
CA GLU A 53 -9.13 -4.06 17.59
C GLU A 53 -7.59 -3.93 17.58
N LYS A 54 -6.90 -4.57 16.63
CA LYS A 54 -5.44 -4.51 16.45
C LYS A 54 -5.04 -3.64 15.27
N GLY A 55 -5.99 -2.97 14.61
CA GLY A 55 -5.75 -2.12 13.45
C GLY A 55 -5.58 -2.89 12.14
N LYS A 56 -5.98 -4.17 12.08
CA LYS A 56 -5.99 -4.92 10.82
C LYS A 56 -7.17 -4.45 9.97
N LEU A 57 -6.87 -4.10 8.72
CA LEU A 57 -7.85 -3.65 7.73
C LEU A 57 -8.33 -4.83 6.87
N GLU A 58 -9.65 -4.96 6.70
CA GLU A 58 -10.26 -5.76 5.65
C GLU A 58 -10.59 -4.86 4.46
N ILE A 59 -10.07 -5.19 3.28
CA ILE A 59 -10.10 -4.32 2.11
C ILE A 59 -10.63 -5.09 0.91
N GLU A 60 -11.55 -4.48 0.16
CA GLU A 60 -11.98 -4.94 -1.15
C GLU A 60 -11.39 -4.04 -2.25
N VAL A 61 -10.76 -4.65 -3.26
CA VAL A 61 -10.24 -3.92 -4.41
C VAL A 61 -11.32 -3.85 -5.49
N THR A 62 -11.77 -2.63 -5.80
CA THR A 62 -12.95 -2.40 -6.66
C THR A 62 -12.66 -2.42 -8.15
N GLU A 63 -11.40 -2.22 -8.56
CA GLU A 63 -11.00 -2.20 -9.97
C GLU A 63 -9.65 -2.89 -10.19
N ASN A 64 -9.42 -3.40 -11.39
CA ASN A 64 -8.15 -4.05 -11.77
C ASN A 64 -6.98 -3.09 -11.53
N THR A 65 -6.18 -3.40 -10.51
CA THR A 65 -4.92 -2.71 -10.22
C THR A 65 -4.02 -2.83 -11.44
N LYS A 66 -3.65 -1.70 -12.03
CA LYS A 66 -2.65 -1.68 -13.11
C LYS A 66 -1.29 -1.43 -12.46
N LEU A 67 -0.47 -2.46 -12.44
CA LEU A 67 0.95 -2.36 -12.12
C LEU A 67 1.69 -2.13 -13.44
N PHE A 68 2.40 -1.01 -13.52
CA PHE A 68 3.26 -0.63 -14.65
C PHE A 68 4.72 -0.71 -14.26
#